data_AF-A0A925XI18-F1
#
_entry.id   AF-A0A925XI18-F1
#
_cell.length_a   1.000
_cell.length_b   1.000
_cell.length_c   1.000
_cell.angle_alpha   90.00
_cell.angle_beta   90.00
_cell.angle_gamma   90.00
#
_symmetry.space_group_name_H-M   'P 1'
#
loop_
_entity.id
_entity.type
_entity.pdbx_description
1 polymer ?
#
loop_
_entity_poly.entity_id
_entity_poly.type
_entity_poly.pdbx_seq_one_letter_code
_entity_poly.pdbx_strand_id
1 'polypeptide(L)'
;MLKAVLEPRGTSVGRHRNHRFASRLDASSSPEVVVIDLDAEPDALRTASPWQNSLRVLLGSHRPSSTAHGERFLAKPFQYPELVRLIEELLDENAAA
;
A
#
# COMPACT_ATOMS: atom_id res chain seq x y z
N MET A 1 -10.39 -9.17 -2.60
CA MET A 1 -10.76 -9.22 -1.17
C MET A 1 -10.72 -7.83 -0.55
N LEU A 2 -9.64 -7.04 -0.68
CA LEU A 2 -9.56 -5.68 -0.09
C LEU A 2 -10.74 -4.80 -0.47
N LYS A 3 -11.06 -4.75 -1.75
CA LYS A 3 -12.24 -4.08 -2.29
C LYS A 3 -13.55 -4.46 -1.56
N ALA A 4 -13.78 -5.75 -1.35
CA ALA A 4 -15.00 -6.24 -0.73
C ALA A 4 -15.10 -5.95 0.78
N VAL A 5 -13.98 -5.70 1.45
CA VAL A 5 -13.96 -5.40 2.90
C VAL A 5 -13.97 -3.89 3.16
N LEU A 6 -13.27 -3.11 2.33
CA LEU A 6 -13.06 -1.67 2.54
C LEU A 6 -14.11 -0.79 1.83
N GLU A 7 -14.64 -1.19 0.67
CA GLU A 7 -15.67 -0.38 -0.03
C GLU A 7 -16.99 -0.25 0.74
N PRO A 8 -17.51 -1.29 1.42
CA PRO A 8 -18.70 -1.14 2.27
C PRO A 8 -18.52 -0.13 3.41
N ARG A 9 -17.28 0.24 3.72
CA ARG A 9 -16.91 1.21 4.75
C ARG A 9 -16.65 2.62 4.19
N GLY A 10 -16.90 2.83 2.89
CA GLY A 10 -16.73 4.11 2.21
C GLY A 10 -15.34 4.35 1.62
N THR A 11 -14.42 3.39 1.69
CA THR A 11 -13.07 3.51 1.14
C THR A 11 -13.02 3.04 -0.32
N SER A 12 -12.56 3.90 -1.23
CA SER A 12 -12.33 3.52 -2.63
C SER A 12 -11.07 2.68 -2.78
N VAL A 13 -11.16 1.51 -3.43
CA VAL A 13 -10.02 0.60 -3.61
C VAL A 13 -9.69 0.39 -5.07
N GLY A 14 -8.53 0.92 -5.49
CA GLY A 14 -7.89 0.61 -6.78
C GLY A 14 -7.02 -0.65 -6.69
N ARG A 15 -7.07 -1.52 -7.71
CA ARG A 15 -6.12 -2.64 -7.86
C ARG A 15 -5.41 -2.54 -9.19
N HIS A 16 -4.08 -2.52 -9.14
CA HIS A 16 -3.25 -2.43 -10.33
C HIS A 16 -2.25 -3.59 -10.35
N ARG A 17 -2.24 -4.34 -11.46
CA ARG A 17 -1.33 -5.46 -11.70
C ARG A 17 -0.25 -5.07 -12.71
N ASN A 18 0.33 -3.88 -12.58
CA ASN A 18 1.48 -3.43 -13.37
C ASN A 18 2.00 -2.07 -12.90
N HIS A 19 3.32 -1.95 -12.79
CA HIS A 19 4.02 -0.73 -12.40
C HIS A 19 3.83 0.45 -13.37
N ARG A 20 3.55 0.20 -14.65
CA ARG A 20 3.26 1.25 -15.64
C ARG A 20 1.99 2.05 -15.32
N PHE A 21 1.19 1.60 -14.36
CA PHE A 21 0.03 2.34 -13.90
C PHE A 21 0.44 3.56 -13.06
N ALA A 22 1.43 3.40 -12.17
CA ALA A 22 1.88 4.48 -11.30
C ALA A 22 2.48 5.65 -12.09
N SER A 23 3.19 5.38 -13.19
CA SER A 23 3.76 6.42 -14.06
C SER A 23 2.75 7.14 -14.95
N ARG A 24 1.48 6.71 -14.97
CA ARG A 24 0.39 7.31 -15.77
C ARG A 24 -0.63 8.07 -14.94
N LEU A 25 -0.56 7.96 -13.61
CA LEU A 25 -1.41 8.73 -12.72
C LEU A 25 -0.85 10.14 -12.58
N ASP A 26 -1.68 11.13 -12.84
CA ASP A 26 -1.38 12.51 -12.47
C ASP A 26 -1.17 12.59 -10.96
N ALA A 27 -0.16 13.35 -10.54
CA ALA A 27 0.20 13.57 -9.13
C ALA A 27 -0.93 14.21 -8.29
N SER A 28 -2.04 14.62 -8.92
CA SER A 28 -3.19 15.27 -8.29
C SER A 28 -4.11 14.31 -7.53
N SER A 29 -4.00 13.00 -7.70
CA SER A 29 -4.78 12.01 -6.92
C SER A 29 -3.84 10.99 -6.27
N SER A 30 -3.09 11.42 -5.25
CA SER A 30 -2.34 10.49 -4.42
C SER A 30 -3.32 9.74 -3.50
N PRO A 31 -3.35 8.40 -3.52
CA PRO A 31 -4.13 7.64 -2.55
C PRO A 31 -3.59 7.87 -1.13
N GLU A 32 -4.43 7.72 -0.11
CA GLU A 32 -3.98 7.87 1.29
C GLU A 32 -3.05 6.72 1.71
N VAL A 33 -3.43 5.49 1.37
CA VAL A 33 -2.66 4.27 1.65
C VAL A 33 -2.38 3.51 0.35
N VAL A 34 -1.13 3.07 0.18
CA VAL A 34 -0.70 2.21 -0.92
C VAL A 34 -0.19 0.89 -0.38
N VAL A 35 -0.72 -0.21 -0.90
CA VAL A 35 -0.24 -1.56 -0.62
C VAL A 35 0.61 -2.05 -1.78
N ILE A 36 1.85 -2.44 -1.50
CA ILE A 36 2.85 -2.84 -2.49
C ILE A 36 3.29 -4.25 -2.17
N ASP A 37 3.15 -5.15 -3.14
CA ASP A 37 3.73 -6.49 -3.06
C ASP A 37 5.15 -6.48 -3.64
N LEU A 38 6.14 -6.67 -2.77
CA LEU A 38 7.57 -6.68 -3.08
C LEU A 38 8.02 -7.96 -3.80
N ASP A 39 7.34 -9.08 -3.56
CA ASP A 39 7.72 -10.34 -4.21
C ASP A 39 7.03 -10.49 -5.57
N ALA A 40 6.07 -9.62 -5.88
CA ALA A 40 5.37 -9.66 -7.16
C ALA A 40 6.28 -9.25 -8.33
N GLU A 41 7.20 -8.31 -8.12
CA GLU A 41 8.08 -7.78 -9.17
C GLU A 41 9.45 -7.30 -8.61
N PRO A 42 10.56 -7.47 -9.36
CA PRO A 42 11.91 -7.12 -8.88
C PRO A 42 12.12 -5.64 -8.53
N ASP A 43 11.31 -4.72 -9.09
CA ASP A 43 11.44 -3.27 -8.94
C ASP A 43 10.23 -2.61 -8.25
N ALA A 44 9.41 -3.39 -7.52
CA ALA A 44 8.15 -2.93 -6.93
C ALA A 44 8.28 -1.60 -6.14
N LEU A 45 9.35 -1.43 -5.35
CA LEU A 45 9.61 -0.19 -4.58
C LEU A 45 9.85 1.02 -5.48
N ARG A 46 10.70 0.90 -6.51
CA ARG A 46 10.99 2.02 -7.42
C ARG A 46 9.74 2.45 -8.16
N THR A 47 8.88 1.49 -8.49
CA THR A 47 7.67 1.75 -9.25
C THR A 47 6.57 2.46 -8.46
N ALA A 48 6.60 2.39 -7.14
CA ALA A 48 5.70 3.11 -6.26
C ALA A 48 6.18 4.54 -5.92
N SER A 49 7.30 4.99 -6.50
CA SER A 49 7.86 6.33 -6.32
C SER A 49 6.87 7.50 -6.52
N PRO A 50 5.84 7.41 -7.40
CA PRO A 50 4.82 8.47 -7.51
C PRO A 50 3.99 8.70 -6.24
N TRP A 51 3.93 7.72 -5.33
CA TRP A 51 3.14 7.77 -4.10
C TRP A 51 4.00 7.86 -2.85
N GLN A 52 5.14 8.55 -2.92
CA GLN A 52 6.05 8.76 -1.78
C GLN A 52 5.39 9.53 -0.62
N ASN A 53 4.36 10.32 -0.89
CA ASN A 53 3.63 11.08 0.13
C ASN A 53 2.48 10.28 0.76
N SER A 54 2.18 9.08 0.25
CA SER A 54 1.16 8.20 0.80
C SER A 54 1.74 7.34 1.93
N LEU A 55 0.90 6.91 2.86
CA LEU A 55 1.24 5.83 3.77
C LEU A 55 1.39 4.53 2.99
N ARG A 56 2.41 3.71 3.31
CA ARG A 56 2.75 2.56 2.48
C ARG A 56 2.80 1.28 3.30
N VAL A 57 2.08 0.27 2.83
CA VAL A 57 2.17 -1.11 3.32
C VAL A 57 2.98 -1.93 2.33
N LEU A 58 4.13 -2.43 2.77
CA LEU A 58 5.03 -3.28 2.00
C LEU A 58 4.80 -4.74 2.38
N LEU A 59 4.38 -5.57 1.43
CA LEU A 59 4.17 -7.00 1.59
C LEU A 59 5.35 -7.75 0.98
N GLY A 60 6.02 -8.63 1.71
CA GLY A 60 7.13 -9.38 1.12
C GLY A 60 7.63 -10.53 1.98
N SER A 61 8.41 -11.43 1.38
CA SER A 61 9.14 -12.47 2.12
C SER A 61 10.33 -11.89 2.89
N HIS A 62 10.92 -10.81 2.39
CA HIS A 62 12.08 -10.15 3.01
C HIS A 62 11.78 -8.69 3.28
N ARG A 63 12.09 -8.26 4.50
CA ARG A 63 12.00 -6.85 4.88
C ARG A 63 13.12 -6.07 4.17
N PRO A 64 12.82 -4.95 3.49
CA PRO A 64 13.84 -4.06 2.98
C PRO A 64 14.77 -3.58 4.11
N SER A 65 16.06 -3.41 3.81
CA SER A 65 17.07 -2.96 4.77
C SER A 65 16.82 -1.55 5.31
N SER A 66 16.07 -0.74 4.58
CA SER A 66 15.60 0.58 5.01
C SER A 66 14.12 0.69 4.68
N THR A 67 13.32 1.04 5.70
CA THR A 67 11.93 1.46 5.56
C THR A 67 11.86 2.95 5.87
N ALA A 68 11.30 3.76 4.97
CA ALA A 68 11.12 5.18 5.19
C ALA A 68 10.08 5.46 6.30
N HIS A 69 10.05 6.70 6.79
CA HIS A 69 8.99 7.14 7.71
C HIS A 69 7.63 7.02 7.03
N GLY A 70 6.64 6.43 7.72
CA GLY A 70 5.31 6.16 7.16
C GLY A 70 5.17 4.84 6.37
N GLU A 71 6.25 4.04 6.27
CA GLU A 71 6.18 2.69 5.72
C GLU A 71 5.94 1.65 6.83
N ARG A 72 5.04 0.70 6.58
CA ARG A 72 4.79 -0.49 7.40
C ARG A 72 5.09 -1.73 6.58
N PHE A 73 5.80 -2.70 7.16
CA PHE A 73 6.12 -3.96 6.49
C PHE A 73 5.32 -5.10 7.09
N LEU A 74 4.71 -5.92 6.24
CA LEU A 74 4.00 -7.14 6.60
C LEU A 74 4.64 -8.34 5.90
N ALA A 75 5.24 -9.23 6.69
CA ALA A 75 5.98 -10.38 6.20
C ALA A 75 5.05 -11.47 5.69
N LYS A 76 5.41 -12.12 4.58
CA LYS A 76 4.73 -13.35 4.13
C LYS A 76 5.32 -14.59 4.81
N PRO A 77 4.50 -15.61 5.14
CA PRO A 77 3.04 -15.62 4.99
C PRO A 77 2.35 -14.77 6.07
N PHE A 78 1.32 -14.02 5.68
CA PHE A 78 0.46 -13.26 6.60
C PHE A 78 -0.99 -13.73 6.49
N GLN A 79 -1.78 -13.43 7.52
CA GLN A 79 -3.22 -13.66 7.48
C GLN A 79 -3.93 -12.44 6.89
N TYR A 80 -4.93 -12.66 6.06
CA TYR A 80 -5.62 -11.55 5.41
C TYR A 80 -6.24 -10.50 6.38
N PRO A 81 -6.83 -10.89 7.52
CA PRO A 81 -7.30 -9.91 8.52
C PRO A 81 -6.20 -9.01 9.08
N GLU A 82 -4.95 -9.49 9.14
CA GLU A 82 -3.80 -8.70 9.60
C GLU A 82 -3.50 -7.54 8.65
N LEU A 83 -3.54 -7.81 7.33
CA LEU A 83 -3.40 -6.78 6.31
C LEU A 83 -4.53 -5.74 6.38
N VAL A 84 -5.77 -6.19 6.58
CA VAL A 84 -6.91 -5.27 6.71
C VAL A 84 -6.74 -4.36 7.93
N ARG A 85 -6.40 -4.93 9.09
CA ARG A 85 -6.21 -4.16 10.32
C ARG A 85 -5.09 -3.12 10.16
N LEU A 86 -3.98 -3.51 9.54
CA LEU A 86 -2.86 -2.60 9.29
C LEU A 86 -3.23 -1.43 8.37
N ILE A 87 -4.06 -1.67 7.35
CA ILE A 87 -4.55 -0.61 6.46
C ILE A 87 -5.49 0.33 7.22
N GLU A 88 -6.35 -0.21 8.08
CA GLU A 88 -7.28 0.58 8.90
C GLU A 88 -6.53 1.46 9.91
N GLU A 89 -5.55 0.90 10.62
CA GLU A 89 -4.68 1.67 11.52
C GLU A 89 -4.02 2.85 10.81
N LEU A 90 -3.55 2.66 9.57
CA LEU A 90 -2.94 3.74 8.78
C LEU A 90 -3.95 4.80 8.30
N LEU A 91 -5.16 4.39 7.91
CA LEU A 91 -6.22 5.33 7.54
C LEU A 91 -6.65 6.18 8.75
N ASP A 92 -6.73 5.59 9.93
CA ASP A 92 -7.05 6.28 11.17
C ASP A 92 -5.92 7.24 11.60
N GLU A 93 -4.65 6.83 11.47
CA GLU A 93 -3.47 7.68 11.71
C GLU A 93 -3.49 8.93 10.79
N ASN A 94 -3.89 8.77 9.53
CA ASN A 94 -3.95 9.87 8.57
C ASN A 94 -5.14 10.83 8.83
N ALA A 95 -6.26 10.32 9.32
CA ALA A 95 -7.43 11.14 9.65
C ALA A 95 -7.23 12.02 10.90
N ALA A 96 -6.28 11.67 11.76
CA ALA A 96 -5.98 12.38 13.00
C ALA A 96 -4.84 13.42 12.88
N ALA A 97 -4.16 13.48 11.73
CA ALA A 97 -3.05 14.38 11.43
C ALA A 97 -3.51 15.67 10.71
#